data_AF-A0A7S1XPC5-F1
#
_entry.id   AF-A0A7S1XPC5-F1
#
_cell.length_a   1.000
_cell.length_b   1.000
_cell.length_c   1.000
_cell.angle_alpha   90.00
_cell.angle_beta   90.00
_cell.angle_gamma   90.00
#
_symmetry.space_group_name_H-M   'P 1'
#
loop_
_entity.id
_entity.type
_entity.pdbx_description
1 polymer ?
#
loop_
_entity_poly.entity_id
_entity_poly.type
_entity_poly.pdbx_seq_one_letter_code
_entity_poly.pdbx_strand_id
1 'polypeptide(L)'
;MMAELSDAVANLEQLCAGAYRSPPLFGGGDDGDNGDADVPLSAVLLRGRGRHFCAGADLEVVGGFLRPPAQGQLMQALMASNLRRLRALPAISVAVIDGAARGGGAELSVSTDLRVWSHAGSVAFVHNNMGLGMPGWGALHRLIHVCGRQVALRLLAFGETVHLDEAKALGLVDCVVGGSDASHSSVEKNLAETLKRITSPPFRGSMLASKTAVNYVGMDQEEAEKREARIFATRWGKGDNATAVAAILERGRQNAQQDP
;
A
#
# COMPACT_ATOMS: atom_id res chain seq x y z
N MET A 1 -12.70 15.31 15.99
CA MET A 1 -11.35 14.79 16.31
C MET A 1 -10.74 14.30 15.00
N MET A 2 -9.79 15.06 14.46
CA MET A 2 -9.04 14.72 13.24
C MET A 2 -8.15 13.52 13.56
N ALA A 3 -8.03 12.53 12.68
CA ALA A 3 -6.99 11.52 12.86
C ALA A 3 -5.63 12.20 12.57
N GLU A 4 -4.81 12.36 13.61
CA GLU A 4 -3.53 13.05 13.50
C GLU A 4 -2.49 12.17 12.81
N LEU A 5 -1.57 12.79 12.07
CA LEU A 5 -0.46 12.10 11.43
C LEU A 5 0.43 11.37 12.46
N SER A 6 0.56 11.92 13.67
CA SER A 6 1.27 11.34 14.81
C SER A 6 0.73 9.95 15.18
N ASP A 7 -0.60 9.82 15.29
CA ASP A 7 -1.27 8.55 15.56
C ASP A 7 -1.08 7.55 14.42
N ALA A 8 -1.17 8.01 13.17
CA ALA A 8 -0.94 7.16 12.01
C ALA A 8 0.50 6.62 11.98
N VAL A 9 1.48 7.44 12.35
CA VAL A 9 2.90 7.09 12.42
C VAL A 9 3.19 6.10 13.54
N ALA A 10 2.69 6.35 14.75
CA ALA A 10 2.92 5.46 15.89
C ALA A 10 2.34 4.06 15.62
N ASN A 11 1.14 3.99 15.05
CA ASN A 11 0.52 2.73 14.65
C ASN A 11 1.29 2.04 13.51
N LEU A 12 1.81 2.80 12.53
CA LEU A 12 2.64 2.27 11.46
C LEU A 12 3.96 1.70 11.99
N GLU A 13 4.61 2.36 12.93
CA GLU A 13 5.85 1.87 13.55
C GLU A 13 5.63 0.58 14.32
N GLN A 14 4.57 0.51 15.12
CA GLN A 14 4.20 -0.68 15.86
C GLN A 14 3.83 -1.83 14.92
N LEU A 15 3.07 -1.55 13.86
CA LEU A 15 2.68 -2.53 12.85
C LEU A 15 3.88 -3.05 12.04
N CYS A 16 4.79 -2.16 11.63
CA CYS A 16 6.03 -2.56 10.98
C CYS A 16 6.90 -3.39 11.94
N ALA A 17 7.05 -2.96 13.20
CA ALA A 17 7.83 -3.69 14.19
C ALA A 17 7.27 -5.10 14.47
N GLY A 18 5.94 -5.27 14.47
CA GLY A 18 5.30 -6.58 14.60
C GLY A 18 5.48 -7.45 13.36
N ALA A 19 5.27 -6.89 12.16
CA ALA A 19 5.35 -7.64 10.89
C ALA A 19 6.76 -8.17 10.56
N TYR A 20 7.82 -7.53 11.07
CA TYR A 20 9.21 -7.97 10.90
C TYR A 20 9.70 -8.94 11.99
N ARG A 21 8.88 -9.27 13.01
CA ARG A 21 9.22 -10.28 14.03
C ARG A 21 8.92 -11.72 13.58
N SER A 22 8.06 -11.89 12.59
CA SER A 22 7.84 -13.18 11.92
C SER A 22 9.07 -13.53 11.07
N PRO A 23 9.53 -14.80 11.04
CA PRO A 23 10.73 -15.18 10.30
C PRO A 23 10.64 -14.74 8.83
N PRO A 24 11.76 -14.32 8.22
CA PRO A 24 11.76 -13.89 6.83
C PRO A 24 11.27 -15.04 5.95
N LEU A 25 10.21 -14.78 5.16
CA LEU A 25 9.61 -15.74 4.21
C LEU A 25 10.60 -16.26 3.13
N PHE A 26 11.82 -15.72 3.10
CA PHE A 26 12.90 -16.04 2.17
C PHE A 26 14.11 -16.70 2.86
N GLY A 27 13.95 -17.26 4.07
CA GLY A 27 14.92 -18.16 4.70
C GLY A 27 14.45 -19.61 4.56
N GLY A 28 15.24 -20.45 3.90
CA GLY A 28 15.01 -21.90 3.92
C GLY A 28 15.29 -22.42 5.33
N GLY A 29 14.25 -22.85 6.02
CA GLY A 29 14.30 -23.53 7.30
C GLY A 29 13.08 -24.42 7.40
N ASP A 30 13.32 -25.73 7.43
CA ASP A 30 12.36 -26.76 7.77
C ASP A 30 12.17 -26.72 9.29
N ASP A 31 11.36 -25.78 9.77
CA ASP A 31 11.10 -25.62 11.21
C ASP A 31 9.69 -26.09 11.53
N GLY A 32 9.65 -27.21 12.25
CA GLY A 32 8.46 -27.95 12.63
C GLY A 32 7.41 -27.15 13.37
N ASP A 33 6.18 -27.58 13.11
CA ASP A 33 4.93 -27.25 13.78
C ASP A 33 5.08 -27.17 15.31
N ASN A 34 4.93 -25.97 15.86
CA ASN A 34 4.69 -25.71 17.27
C ASN A 34 3.56 -24.66 17.40
N GLY A 35 2.32 -25.13 17.36
CA GLY A 35 1.32 -24.97 18.43
C GLY A 35 0.76 -23.59 18.81
N ASP A 36 1.35 -22.48 18.37
CA ASP A 36 0.77 -21.13 18.52
C ASP A 36 1.25 -20.24 17.36
N ALA A 37 0.86 -20.64 16.13
CA ALA A 37 1.31 -19.98 14.92
C ALA A 37 0.65 -18.60 14.80
N ASP A 38 1.37 -17.57 15.23
CA ASP A 38 1.09 -16.16 14.98
C ASP A 38 0.68 -16.00 13.51
N VAL A 39 -0.61 -15.77 13.24
CA VAL A 39 -1.14 -15.79 11.87
C VAL A 39 -0.45 -14.67 11.10
N PRO A 40 0.37 -14.98 10.08
CA PRO A 40 1.22 -13.98 9.48
C PRO A 40 0.35 -12.89 8.83
N LEU A 41 0.72 -11.62 9.02
CA LEU A 41 -0.08 -10.47 8.57
C LEU A 41 -0.24 -10.43 7.06
N SER A 42 -1.46 -10.65 6.54
CA SER A 42 -1.71 -10.79 5.09
C SER A 42 -1.98 -9.47 4.37
N ALA A 43 -2.72 -8.57 5.01
CA ALA A 43 -3.08 -7.26 4.47
C ALA A 43 -3.22 -6.24 5.61
N VAL A 44 -3.08 -4.97 5.26
CA VAL A 44 -3.19 -3.83 6.18
C VAL A 44 -4.11 -2.80 5.55
N LEU A 45 -5.18 -2.44 6.24
CA LEU A 45 -6.09 -1.38 5.82
C LEU A 45 -5.80 -0.13 6.64
N LEU A 46 -5.49 0.97 5.96
CA LEU A 46 -5.29 2.28 6.56
C LEU A 46 -6.57 3.08 6.35
N ARG A 47 -7.16 3.57 7.45
CA ARG A 47 -8.34 4.43 7.44
C ARG A 47 -8.23 5.49 8.53
N GLY A 48 -8.72 6.70 8.24
CA GLY A 48 -8.87 7.74 9.24
C GLY A 48 -10.00 7.43 10.22
N ARG A 49 -9.77 7.70 11.51
CA ARG A 49 -10.77 7.48 12.57
C ARG A 49 -11.96 8.46 12.53
N GLY A 50 -11.86 9.52 11.72
CA GLY A 50 -12.84 10.61 11.65
C GLY A 50 -13.39 10.84 10.24
N ARG A 51 -13.75 12.09 9.95
CA ARG A 51 -14.34 12.49 8.65
C ARG A 51 -13.35 12.50 7.48
N HIS A 52 -12.07 12.30 7.75
CA HIS A 52 -10.99 12.43 6.78
C HIS A 52 -10.04 11.26 6.94
N PHE A 53 -9.48 10.81 5.82
CA PHE A 53 -8.42 9.81 5.81
C PHE A 53 -7.19 10.31 6.55
N CYS A 54 -6.60 11.42 6.08
CA CYS A 54 -5.49 12.11 6.71
C CYS A 54 -5.38 13.51 6.12
N ALA A 55 -5.84 14.53 6.87
CA ALA A 55 -5.95 15.90 6.36
C ALA A 55 -4.63 16.69 6.39
N GLY A 56 -3.50 16.05 6.68
CA GLY A 56 -2.18 16.67 6.78
C GLY A 56 -1.56 16.56 8.17
N ALA A 57 -0.36 17.11 8.31
CA ALA A 57 0.27 17.29 9.62
C ALA A 57 -0.38 18.47 10.35
N ASP A 58 -0.43 18.41 11.67
CA ASP A 58 -0.83 19.54 12.50
C ASP A 58 0.13 20.72 12.25
N LEU A 59 -0.42 21.89 11.92
CA LEU A 59 0.37 23.08 11.60
C LEU A 59 1.12 23.63 12.81
N GLU A 60 0.64 23.40 14.04
CA GLU A 60 1.37 23.75 15.26
C GLU A 60 2.61 22.86 15.43
N VAL A 61 2.45 21.56 15.17
CA VAL A 61 3.54 20.58 15.16
C VAL A 61 4.56 20.92 14.06
N VAL A 62 4.10 21.22 12.85
CA VAL A 62 4.97 21.68 11.75
C VAL A 62 5.70 22.96 12.13
N GLY A 63 4.99 23.93 12.72
CA GLY A 63 5.54 25.19 13.22
C GLY A 63 6.67 24.98 14.23
N GLY A 64 6.50 24.02 15.14
CA GLY A 64 7.52 23.65 16.12
C GLY A 64 8.81 23.13 15.50
N PHE A 65 8.74 22.48 14.34
CA PHE A 65 9.90 21.94 13.62
C PHE A 65 10.53 22.89 12.59
N LEU A 66 9.96 24.08 12.39
CA LEU A 66 10.51 25.07 11.45
C LEU A 66 11.89 25.57 11.89
N ARG A 67 12.17 25.61 13.20
CA ARG A 67 13.41 26.15 13.76
C ARG A 67 13.92 25.30 14.92
N PRO A 68 15.17 24.80 14.86
CA PRO A 68 16.13 24.93 13.76
C PRO A 68 15.76 24.06 12.54
N PRO A 69 16.20 24.40 11.32
CA PRO A 69 15.91 23.62 10.10
C PRO A 69 16.24 22.13 10.19
N ALA A 70 17.22 21.76 11.03
CA ALA A 70 17.58 20.37 11.30
C ALA A 70 16.39 19.54 11.83
N GLN A 71 15.45 20.14 12.57
CA GLN A 71 14.26 19.45 13.05
C GLN A 71 13.30 19.06 11.92
N GLY A 72 13.08 19.96 10.94
CA GLY A 72 12.32 19.65 9.74
C GLY A 72 12.93 18.51 8.92
N GLN A 73 14.26 18.45 8.84
CA GLN A 73 14.98 17.34 8.18
C GLN A 73 14.80 16.01 8.92
N LEU A 74 14.85 16.01 10.26
CA LEU A 74 14.60 14.82 11.07
C LEU A 74 13.19 14.29 10.86
N MET A 75 12.19 15.18 10.86
CA MET A 75 10.79 14.82 10.57
C MET A 75 10.64 14.22 9.17
N GLN A 76 11.24 14.87 8.17
CA GLN A 76 11.23 14.37 6.79
C GLN A 76 11.85 12.97 6.70
N ALA A 77 13.03 12.76 7.30
CA ALA A 77 13.72 11.47 7.29
C ALA A 77 12.91 10.37 7.97
N LEU A 78 12.29 10.69 9.12
CA LEU A 78 11.41 9.77 9.85
C LEU A 78 10.22 9.34 9.00
N MET A 79 9.49 10.30 8.43
CA MET A 79 8.31 10.02 7.60
C MET A 79 8.67 9.28 6.32
N ALA A 80 9.73 9.68 5.62
CA ALA A 80 10.21 8.99 4.43
C ALA A 80 10.63 7.54 4.74
N SER A 81 11.27 7.30 5.88
CA SER A 81 11.62 5.95 6.36
C SER A 81 10.36 5.13 6.62
N ASN A 82 9.37 5.67 7.32
CA ASN A 82 8.13 4.98 7.65
C ASN A 82 7.30 4.64 6.41
N LEU A 83 7.19 5.55 5.43
CA LEU A 83 6.51 5.24 4.17
C LEU A 83 7.28 4.23 3.31
N ARG A 84 8.62 4.22 3.37
CA ARG A 84 9.44 3.17 2.73
C ARG A 84 9.18 1.81 3.37
N ARG A 85 9.10 1.74 4.71
CA ARG A 85 8.79 0.52 5.46
C ARG A 85 7.37 0.02 5.17
N LEU A 86 6.38 0.91 5.11
CA LEU A 86 5.00 0.60 4.72
C LEU A 86 4.95 -0.11 3.36
N ARG A 87 5.64 0.44 2.36
CA ARG A 87 5.76 -0.17 1.03
C ARG A 87 6.45 -1.54 1.08
N ALA A 88 7.46 -1.69 1.92
CA ALA A 88 8.22 -2.93 2.07
C ALA A 88 7.58 -3.96 3.01
N LEU A 89 6.37 -3.70 3.53
CA LEU A 89 5.67 -4.65 4.40
C LEU A 89 5.45 -5.99 3.69
N PRO A 90 5.63 -7.13 4.41
CA PRO A 90 5.27 -8.46 3.93
C PRO A 90 3.74 -8.70 3.97
N ALA A 91 2.97 -7.68 3.59
CA ALA A 91 1.51 -7.63 3.55
C ALA A 91 1.05 -6.64 2.47
N ILE A 92 -0.15 -6.83 1.91
CA ILE A 92 -0.75 -5.85 0.98
C ILE A 92 -1.34 -4.69 1.77
N SER A 93 -0.85 -3.48 1.55
CA SER A 93 -1.31 -2.25 2.19
C SER A 93 -2.35 -1.54 1.34
N VAL A 94 -3.44 -1.10 1.96
CA VAL A 94 -4.57 -0.46 1.28
C VAL A 94 -4.97 0.81 1.99
N ALA A 95 -4.99 1.95 1.28
CA ALA A 95 -5.53 3.20 1.79
C ALA A 95 -7.03 3.29 1.49
N VAL A 96 -7.84 3.44 2.53
CA VAL A 96 -9.29 3.70 2.41
C VAL A 96 -9.51 5.21 2.47
N ILE A 97 -9.58 5.83 1.29
CA ILE A 97 -9.75 7.27 1.12
C ILE A 97 -11.22 7.63 1.31
N ASP A 98 -11.54 7.93 2.57
CA ASP A 98 -12.83 8.43 3.01
C ASP A 98 -12.68 9.86 3.54
N GLY A 99 -13.25 10.83 2.83
CA GLY A 99 -12.97 12.25 3.08
C GLY A 99 -11.60 12.68 2.55
N ALA A 100 -10.98 13.66 3.22
CA ALA A 100 -9.79 14.35 2.70
C ALA A 100 -8.46 13.61 3.00
N ALA A 101 -7.62 13.49 1.97
CA ALA A 101 -6.22 13.10 2.04
C ALA A 101 -5.35 14.27 1.54
N ARG A 102 -4.74 15.06 2.43
CA ARG A 102 -4.04 16.30 2.06
C ARG A 102 -2.59 16.32 2.50
N GLY A 103 -1.72 16.88 1.66
CA GLY A 103 -0.29 17.05 1.95
C GLY A 103 0.35 15.70 2.30
N GLY A 104 0.81 15.55 3.54
CA GLY A 104 1.31 14.28 4.05
C GLY A 104 0.35 13.10 3.96
N GLY A 105 -0.96 13.32 4.13
CA GLY A 105 -1.96 12.28 3.93
C GLY A 105 -2.11 11.85 2.47
N ALA A 106 -1.91 12.77 1.53
CA ALA A 106 -1.82 12.44 0.12
C ALA A 106 -0.56 11.60 -0.16
N GLU A 107 0.58 11.93 0.44
CA GLU A 107 1.81 11.13 0.36
C GLU A 107 1.63 9.72 0.91
N LEU A 108 0.95 9.58 2.05
CA LEU A 108 0.60 8.28 2.63
C LEU A 108 -0.26 7.46 1.68
N SER A 109 -1.28 8.08 1.06
CA SER A 109 -2.20 7.39 0.15
C SER A 109 -1.51 6.78 -1.09
N VAL A 110 -0.54 7.48 -1.68
CA VAL A 110 0.22 6.97 -2.83
C VAL A 110 1.39 6.07 -2.43
N SER A 111 1.62 5.91 -1.12
CA SER A 111 2.64 5.00 -0.58
C SER A 111 2.11 3.62 -0.25
N THR A 112 0.78 3.43 -0.22
CA THR A 112 0.15 2.12 -0.12
C THR A 112 0.11 1.40 -1.48
N ASP A 113 -0.05 0.08 -1.45
CA ASP A 113 -0.11 -0.74 -2.66
C ASP A 113 -1.40 -0.48 -3.43
N LEU A 114 -2.53 -0.36 -2.72
CA LEU A 114 -3.85 -0.07 -3.30
C LEU A 114 -4.52 1.12 -2.61
N ARG A 115 -5.44 1.77 -3.33
CA ARG A 115 -6.28 2.89 -2.90
C ARG A 115 -7.74 2.58 -3.21
N VAL A 116 -8.53 2.55 -2.16
CA VAL A 116 -9.97 2.34 -2.19
C VAL A 116 -10.64 3.64 -1.82
N TRP A 117 -11.53 4.15 -2.65
CA TRP A 117 -12.12 5.49 -2.48
C TRP A 117 -13.60 5.43 -2.14
N SER A 118 -14.07 6.23 -1.20
CA SER A 118 -15.50 6.53 -1.05
C SER A 118 -15.94 7.67 -1.98
N HIS A 119 -17.25 7.86 -2.14
CA HIS A 119 -17.80 9.04 -2.82
C HIS A 119 -17.42 10.36 -2.13
N ALA A 120 -17.13 10.34 -0.83
CA ALA A 120 -16.65 11.50 -0.09
C ALA A 120 -15.11 11.69 -0.20
N GLY A 121 -14.42 10.74 -0.83
CA GLY A 121 -12.96 10.74 -0.98
C GLY A 121 -12.45 11.94 -1.79
N SER A 122 -11.36 12.54 -1.32
CA SER A 122 -10.62 13.57 -2.06
C SER A 122 -9.13 13.54 -1.70
N VAL A 123 -8.28 13.90 -2.66
CA VAL A 123 -6.83 14.02 -2.45
C VAL A 123 -6.32 15.38 -2.92
N ALA A 124 -5.35 15.96 -2.20
CA ALA A 124 -4.68 17.19 -2.62
C ALA A 124 -3.21 17.22 -2.19
N PHE A 125 -2.31 17.49 -3.13
CA PHE A 125 -0.88 17.66 -2.85
C PHE A 125 -0.56 19.14 -2.66
N VAL A 126 -0.72 19.64 -1.43
CA VAL A 126 -0.70 21.08 -1.11
C VAL A 126 0.69 21.65 -0.78
N HIS A 127 1.76 20.91 -1.09
CA HIS A 127 3.13 21.28 -0.69
C HIS A 127 3.63 22.60 -1.29
N ASN A 128 3.18 22.94 -2.51
CA ASN A 128 3.48 24.22 -3.13
C ASN A 128 2.83 25.40 -2.38
N ASN A 129 1.62 25.22 -1.86
CA ASN A 129 0.92 26.22 -1.07
C ASN A 129 1.63 26.53 0.26
N MET A 130 2.47 25.61 0.74
CA MET A 130 3.29 25.78 1.95
C MET A 130 4.70 26.33 1.65
N GLY A 131 5.02 26.64 0.38
CA GLY A 131 6.35 27.09 -0.02
C GLY A 131 7.45 26.01 0.00
N LEU A 132 7.09 24.73 0.20
CA LEU A 132 8.01 23.60 0.15
C LEU A 132 8.30 23.12 -1.27
N GLY A 133 7.40 23.38 -2.21
CA GLY A 133 7.54 23.07 -3.64
C GLY A 133 7.30 21.60 -4.03
N MET A 134 7.55 20.63 -3.15
CA MET A 134 7.35 19.20 -3.47
C MET A 134 7.01 18.32 -2.25
N PRO A 135 6.50 17.09 -2.48
CA PRO A 135 6.32 16.09 -1.43
C PRO A 135 7.67 15.65 -0.84
N GLY A 136 7.76 15.61 0.48
CA GLY A 136 9.02 15.38 1.20
C GLY A 136 9.23 13.93 1.63
N TRP A 137 8.18 13.11 1.67
CA TRP A 137 8.23 11.75 2.23
C TRP A 137 8.42 10.68 1.15
N GLY A 138 8.91 11.10 -0.03
CA GLY A 138 9.22 10.23 -1.17
C GLY A 138 8.03 9.93 -2.07
N ALA A 139 6.88 10.61 -1.90
CA ALA A 139 5.70 10.38 -2.71
C ALA A 139 5.83 10.86 -4.17
N LEU A 140 6.75 11.78 -4.49
CA LEU A 140 6.89 12.36 -5.82
C LEU A 140 7.05 11.31 -6.93
N HIS A 141 8.02 10.41 -6.78
CA HIS A 141 8.25 9.34 -7.76
C HIS A 141 7.04 8.40 -7.86
N ARG A 142 6.37 8.14 -6.74
CA ARG A 142 5.19 7.27 -6.70
C ARG A 142 4.03 7.90 -7.45
N LEU A 143 3.78 9.18 -7.22
CA LEU A 143 2.74 9.93 -7.90
C LEU A 143 2.96 9.94 -9.42
N ILE A 144 4.21 10.11 -9.87
CA ILE A 144 4.58 10.04 -11.29
C ILE A 144 4.27 8.64 -11.86
N HIS A 145 4.55 7.56 -11.13
CA HIS A 145 4.19 6.21 -11.59
C HIS A 145 2.69 5.96 -11.65
N VAL A 146 1.91 6.60 -10.77
CA VAL A 146 0.46 6.40 -10.71
C VAL A 146 -0.26 7.15 -11.84
N CYS A 147 0.06 8.43 -12.04
CA CYS A 147 -0.71 9.31 -12.93
C CYS A 147 0.10 9.89 -14.11
N GLY A 148 1.39 9.55 -14.21
CA GLY A 148 2.29 10.11 -15.20
C GLY A 148 2.88 11.46 -14.79
N ARG A 149 3.97 11.85 -15.46
CA ARG A 149 4.76 13.04 -15.13
C ARG A 149 3.94 14.33 -15.21
N GLN A 150 3.15 14.50 -16.27
CA GLN A 150 2.40 15.73 -16.55
C GLN A 150 1.31 15.96 -15.52
N VAL A 151 0.53 14.92 -15.20
CA VAL A 151 -0.51 14.99 -14.16
C VAL A 151 0.13 15.23 -12.81
N ALA A 152 1.21 14.51 -12.45
CA ALA A 152 1.90 14.73 -11.19
C ALA A 152 2.35 16.19 -11.01
N LEU A 153 2.94 16.79 -12.06
CA LEU A 153 3.34 18.20 -12.03
C LEU A 153 2.13 19.13 -11.88
N ARG A 154 1.03 18.86 -12.59
CA ARG A 154 -0.23 19.63 -12.48
C ARG A 154 -0.76 19.63 -11.05
N LEU A 155 -0.91 18.43 -10.46
CA LEU A 155 -1.42 18.26 -9.10
C LEU A 155 -0.55 18.99 -8.06
N LEU A 156 0.77 18.96 -8.24
CA LEU A 156 1.72 19.64 -7.35
C LEU A 156 1.75 21.15 -7.54
N ALA A 157 1.70 21.62 -8.78
CA ALA A 157 1.78 23.04 -9.10
C ALA A 157 0.54 23.79 -8.60
N PHE A 158 -0.65 23.23 -8.84
CA PHE A 158 -1.92 23.88 -8.49
C PHE A 158 -2.43 23.50 -7.10
N GLY A 159 -1.96 22.41 -6.51
CA GLY A 159 -2.43 21.95 -5.20
C GLY A 159 -3.95 21.69 -5.17
N GLU A 160 -4.52 21.34 -6.32
CA GLU A 160 -5.97 21.19 -6.50
C GLU A 160 -6.53 20.02 -5.68
N THR A 161 -7.80 20.11 -5.32
CA THR A 161 -8.50 19.00 -4.65
C THR A 161 -9.14 18.12 -5.71
N VAL A 162 -8.64 16.90 -5.84
CA VAL A 162 -9.13 15.90 -6.78
C VAL A 162 -10.16 15.03 -6.08
N HIS A 163 -11.37 14.99 -6.64
CA HIS A 163 -12.49 14.16 -6.17
C HIS A 163 -12.58 12.85 -6.95
N LEU A 164 -13.43 11.92 -6.49
CA LEU A 164 -13.52 10.54 -6.97
C LEU A 164 -13.47 10.39 -8.50
N ASP A 165 -14.31 11.12 -9.24
CA ASP A 165 -14.44 10.90 -10.69
C ASP A 165 -13.21 11.35 -11.47
N GLU A 166 -12.61 12.48 -11.07
CA GLU A 166 -11.33 12.91 -11.62
C GLU A 166 -10.21 11.96 -11.16
N ALA A 167 -10.21 11.54 -9.89
CA ALA A 167 -9.22 10.62 -9.35
C ALA A 167 -9.20 9.29 -10.13
N LYS A 168 -10.38 8.77 -10.53
CA LYS A 168 -10.49 7.60 -11.42
C LYS A 168 -9.80 7.86 -12.76
N ALA A 169 -10.10 8.99 -13.39
CA ALA A 169 -9.51 9.36 -14.69
C ALA A 169 -7.99 9.53 -14.62
N LEU A 170 -7.45 9.92 -13.47
CA LEU A 170 -6.02 10.11 -13.22
C LEU A 170 -5.31 8.84 -12.72
N GLY A 171 -5.99 7.70 -12.56
CA GLY A 171 -5.40 6.45 -12.08
C GLY A 171 -5.14 6.39 -10.56
N LEU A 172 -5.70 7.32 -9.79
CA LEU A 172 -5.53 7.40 -8.33
C LEU A 172 -6.46 6.45 -7.55
N VAL A 173 -7.39 5.77 -8.25
CA VAL A 173 -8.43 4.91 -7.68
C VAL A 173 -8.25 3.49 -8.21
N ASP A 174 -8.02 2.53 -7.31
CA ASP A 174 -7.98 1.11 -7.68
C ASP A 174 -9.35 0.44 -7.48
N CYS A 175 -10.13 0.90 -6.50
CA CYS A 175 -11.47 0.41 -6.20
C CYS A 175 -12.34 1.51 -5.55
N VAL A 176 -13.65 1.39 -5.67
CA VAL A 176 -14.62 2.33 -5.08
C VAL A 176 -15.49 1.64 -4.03
N VAL A 177 -15.66 2.32 -2.90
CA VAL A 177 -16.60 1.97 -1.83
C VAL A 177 -17.99 2.48 -2.19
N GLY A 178 -18.83 1.55 -2.62
CA GLY A 178 -20.27 1.69 -2.77
C GLY A 178 -20.72 1.95 -4.21
N GLY A 179 -21.91 1.43 -4.55
CA GLY A 179 -22.83 2.14 -5.44
C GLY A 179 -23.70 3.08 -4.60
N SER A 180 -24.62 3.83 -5.22
CA SER A 180 -25.47 4.84 -4.55
C SER A 180 -26.14 4.37 -3.23
N ASP A 181 -26.32 3.06 -3.05
CA ASP A 181 -27.02 2.44 -1.92
C ASP A 181 -26.15 1.54 -1.00
N ALA A 182 -24.85 1.40 -1.25
CA ALA A 182 -23.99 0.52 -0.44
C ALA A 182 -23.28 1.26 0.70
N SER A 183 -23.46 0.78 1.94
CA SER A 183 -22.79 1.34 3.12
C SER A 183 -21.28 1.09 3.12
N HIS A 184 -20.51 2.00 3.73
CA HIS A 184 -19.05 1.90 3.85
C HIS A 184 -18.58 0.56 4.44
N SER A 185 -19.31 0.02 5.42
CA SER A 185 -18.99 -1.26 6.06
C SER A 185 -19.06 -2.46 5.11
N SER A 186 -19.92 -2.39 4.10
CA SER A 186 -20.13 -3.50 3.17
C SER A 186 -18.98 -3.61 2.17
N VAL A 187 -18.42 -2.49 1.71
CA VAL A 187 -17.25 -2.56 0.82
C VAL A 187 -15.96 -2.84 1.58
N GLU A 188 -15.82 -2.36 2.82
CA GLU A 188 -14.70 -2.78 3.66
C GLU A 188 -14.69 -4.30 3.89
N LYS A 189 -15.85 -4.91 4.12
CA LYS A 189 -15.98 -6.37 4.17
C LYS A 189 -15.62 -7.03 2.84
N ASN A 190 -16.19 -6.57 1.72
CA ASN A 190 -15.88 -7.15 0.41
C ASN A 190 -14.40 -7.02 0.03
N LEU A 191 -13.78 -5.89 0.37
CA LEU A 191 -12.36 -5.65 0.18
C LEU A 191 -11.55 -6.58 1.10
N ALA A 192 -11.90 -6.68 2.37
CA ALA A 192 -11.23 -7.58 3.31
C ALA A 192 -11.36 -9.05 2.86
N GLU A 193 -12.51 -9.47 2.35
CA GLU A 193 -12.72 -10.81 1.79
C GLU A 193 -11.91 -11.04 0.51
N THR A 194 -11.86 -10.04 -0.38
CA THR A 194 -11.04 -10.10 -1.60
C THR A 194 -9.56 -10.18 -1.26
N LEU A 195 -9.09 -9.32 -0.35
CA LEU A 195 -7.73 -9.33 0.16
C LEU A 195 -7.44 -10.67 0.82
N LYS A 196 -8.32 -11.16 1.70
CA LYS A 196 -8.19 -12.48 2.32
C LYS A 196 -8.07 -13.56 1.26
N ARG A 197 -8.88 -13.56 0.20
CA ARG A 197 -8.79 -14.56 -0.87
C ARG A 197 -7.43 -14.56 -1.57
N ILE A 198 -6.89 -13.39 -1.91
CA ILE A 198 -5.61 -13.31 -2.64
C ILE A 198 -4.39 -13.48 -1.71
N THR A 199 -4.55 -13.28 -0.41
CA THR A 199 -3.46 -13.34 0.59
C THR A 199 -3.55 -14.53 1.55
N SER A 200 -4.53 -15.43 1.38
CA SER A 200 -4.64 -16.68 2.14
C SER A 200 -3.81 -17.78 1.48
N PRO A 201 -3.40 -18.83 2.22
CA PRO A 201 -2.81 -20.01 1.62
C PRO A 201 -3.71 -20.60 0.53
N PRO A 202 -3.16 -21.08 -0.60
CA PRO A 202 -1.74 -21.19 -0.93
C PRO A 202 -1.26 -20.05 -1.85
N PHE A 203 -1.73 -18.81 -1.71
CA PHE A 203 -1.38 -17.73 -2.66
C PHE A 203 -0.62 -16.55 -2.04
N ARG A 204 -0.43 -16.57 -0.73
CA ARG A 204 0.23 -15.50 0.03
C ARG A 204 1.66 -15.24 -0.46
N GLY A 205 2.47 -16.29 -0.59
CA GLY A 205 3.86 -16.19 -1.02
C GLY A 205 3.98 -15.68 -2.46
N SER A 206 3.09 -16.11 -3.34
CA SER A 206 2.99 -15.59 -4.71
C SER A 206 2.65 -14.10 -4.74
N MET A 207 1.66 -13.64 -3.95
CA MET A 207 1.30 -12.22 -3.91
C MET A 207 2.42 -11.33 -3.36
N LEU A 208 3.14 -11.78 -2.33
CA LEU A 208 4.28 -11.03 -1.78
C LEU A 208 5.47 -11.00 -2.75
N ALA A 209 5.68 -12.07 -3.52
CA ALA A 209 6.66 -12.10 -4.60
C ALA A 209 6.30 -11.05 -5.68
N SER A 210 5.04 -11.00 -6.12
CA SER A 210 4.57 -9.99 -7.07
C SER A 210 4.75 -8.57 -6.56
N LYS A 211 4.33 -8.29 -5.31
CA LYS A 211 4.55 -6.97 -4.68
C LYS A 211 6.03 -6.60 -4.64
N THR A 212 6.90 -7.54 -4.28
CA THR A 212 8.35 -7.31 -4.21
C THR A 212 8.93 -6.96 -5.57
N ALA A 213 8.53 -7.68 -6.63
CA ALA A 213 8.95 -7.40 -8.00
C ALA A 213 8.47 -6.03 -8.49
N VAL A 214 7.19 -5.69 -8.26
CA VAL A 214 6.64 -4.36 -8.61
C VAL A 214 7.39 -3.22 -7.93
N ASN A 215 7.91 -3.45 -6.72
CA ASN A 215 8.71 -2.46 -6.00
C ASN A 215 10.09 -2.20 -6.62
N TYR A 216 10.54 -2.99 -7.60
CA TYR A 216 11.76 -2.71 -8.39
C TYR A 216 11.54 -1.65 -9.47
N VAL A 217 10.34 -1.09 -9.59
CA VAL A 217 10.06 0.04 -10.49
C VAL A 217 11.08 1.18 -10.29
N GLY A 218 11.66 1.65 -11.39
CA GLY A 218 12.67 2.70 -11.39
C GLY A 218 14.11 2.22 -11.14
N MET A 219 14.32 0.92 -10.92
CA MET A 219 15.65 0.31 -10.99
C MET A 219 16.10 0.14 -12.45
N ASP A 220 17.40 -0.10 -12.62
CA ASP A 220 17.93 -0.62 -13.88
C ASP A 220 17.23 -1.94 -14.26
N GLN A 221 16.89 -2.07 -15.54
CA GLN A 221 16.08 -3.18 -16.02
C GLN A 221 16.81 -4.52 -15.85
N GLU A 222 18.10 -4.59 -16.19
CA GLU A 222 18.87 -5.84 -16.10
C GLU A 222 19.00 -6.28 -14.63
N GLU A 223 19.22 -5.33 -13.73
CA GLU A 223 19.26 -5.61 -12.29
C GLU A 223 17.89 -6.00 -11.71
N ALA A 224 16.79 -5.44 -12.22
CA ALA A 224 15.43 -5.85 -11.84
C ALA A 224 15.14 -7.29 -12.28
N GLU A 225 15.40 -7.62 -13.54
CA GLU A 225 15.19 -8.96 -14.12
C GLU A 225 16.01 -10.03 -13.36
N LYS A 226 17.27 -9.74 -13.01
CA LYS A 226 18.10 -10.64 -12.19
C LYS A 226 17.48 -10.92 -10.82
N ARG A 227 16.86 -9.91 -10.19
CA ARG A 227 16.20 -10.06 -8.88
C ARG A 227 14.89 -10.84 -9.01
N GLU A 228 14.12 -10.57 -10.06
CA GLU A 228 12.90 -11.31 -10.39
C GLU A 228 13.20 -12.79 -10.62
N ALA A 229 14.25 -13.11 -11.38
CA ALA A 229 14.69 -14.49 -11.61
C ALA A 229 15.05 -15.22 -10.29
N ARG A 230 15.69 -14.53 -9.34
CA ARG A 230 15.97 -15.08 -8.01
C ARG A 230 14.68 -15.35 -7.23
N ILE A 231 13.72 -14.42 -7.23
CA ILE A 231 12.42 -14.62 -6.59
C ILE A 231 11.70 -15.83 -7.21
N PHE A 232 11.64 -15.89 -8.54
CA PHE A 232 11.01 -16.98 -9.27
C PHE A 232 11.62 -18.35 -8.88
N ALA A 233 12.95 -18.45 -8.87
CA ALA A 233 13.65 -19.69 -8.52
C ALA A 233 13.35 -20.18 -7.09
N THR A 234 13.05 -19.28 -6.15
CA THR A 234 12.63 -19.68 -4.79
C THR A 234 11.21 -20.25 -4.73
N ARG A 235 10.39 -20.02 -5.76
CA ARG A 235 8.95 -20.30 -5.75
C ARG A 235 8.55 -21.44 -6.69
N TRP A 236 9.17 -21.56 -7.86
CA TRP A 236 8.82 -22.58 -8.84
C TRP A 236 8.91 -23.99 -8.26
N GLY A 237 7.85 -24.78 -8.44
CA GLY A 237 7.74 -26.14 -7.91
C GLY A 237 7.65 -26.24 -6.38
N LYS A 238 7.46 -25.13 -5.65
CA LYS A 238 7.43 -25.10 -4.18
C LYS A 238 6.20 -24.38 -3.64
N GLY A 239 5.80 -24.71 -2.41
CA GLY A 239 4.73 -24.05 -1.64
C GLY A 239 3.47 -23.77 -2.47
N ASP A 240 3.14 -22.49 -2.55
CA ASP A 240 2.04 -21.91 -3.34
C ASP A 240 1.93 -22.46 -4.76
N ASN A 241 3.05 -22.48 -5.50
CA ASN A 241 3.07 -22.88 -6.90
C ASN A 241 2.78 -24.37 -7.07
N ALA A 242 3.44 -25.23 -6.28
CA ALA A 242 3.23 -26.68 -6.33
C ALA A 242 1.75 -27.02 -6.06
N THR A 243 1.17 -26.39 -5.04
CA THR A 243 -0.24 -26.58 -4.66
C THR A 243 -1.19 -26.15 -5.77
N ALA A 244 -0.98 -24.96 -6.34
CA ALA A 244 -1.82 -24.43 -7.40
C ALA A 244 -1.73 -25.26 -8.70
N VAL A 245 -0.52 -25.66 -9.11
CA VAL A 245 -0.32 -26.48 -10.31
C VAL A 245 -0.96 -27.86 -10.16
N ALA A 246 -0.81 -28.50 -9.00
CA ALA A 246 -1.46 -29.79 -8.73
C ALA A 246 -2.99 -29.70 -8.86
N ALA A 247 -3.61 -28.65 -8.30
CA ALA A 247 -5.05 -28.42 -8.40
C ALA A 247 -5.51 -28.16 -9.84
N ILE A 248 -4.73 -27.42 -10.64
CA ILE A 248 -5.03 -27.17 -12.07
C ILE A 248 -4.98 -28.49 -12.86
N LEU A 249 -3.92 -29.29 -12.67
CA LEU A 249 -3.77 -30.57 -13.35
C LEU A 249 -4.90 -31.53 -13.00
N GLU A 250 -5.32 -31.57 -11.73
CA GLU A 250 -6.42 -32.41 -11.27
C GLU A 250 -7.76 -32.02 -11.91
N ARG A 251 -8.08 -30.72 -11.93
CA ARG A 251 -9.27 -30.22 -12.64
C ARG A 251 -9.23 -30.54 -14.14
N GLY A 252 -8.05 -30.45 -14.75
CA GLY A 252 -7.85 -30.81 -16.15
C GLY A 252 -8.18 -32.28 -16.43
N ARG A 253 -7.77 -33.20 -15.54
CA ARG A 253 -8.11 -34.63 -15.65
C ARG A 253 -9.60 -34.89 -15.49
N GLN A 254 -10.24 -34.23 -14.53
CA GLN A 254 -11.67 -34.38 -14.25
C GLN A 254 -12.52 -33.90 -15.44
N ASN A 255 -12.16 -32.77 -16.05
CA ASN A 255 -12.86 -32.27 -17.23
C ASN A 255 -12.68 -33.19 -18.44
N ALA A 256 -11.47 -33.74 -18.64
CA ALA A 256 -11.20 -34.69 -19.72
C ALA A 256 -11.92 -36.05 -19.55
N GLN A 257 -12.39 -36.39 -18.35
CA GLN A 257 -13.20 -37.58 -18.07
C GLN A 257 -14.71 -37.33 -18.19
N GLN A 258 -15.13 -36.06 -18.31
CA GLN A 258 -16.54 -35.65 -18.36
C GLN A 258 -17.00 -35.23 -19.77
N ASP A 259 -16.09 -35.01 -20.72
CA ASP A 259 -16.41 -34.87 -22.15
C ASP A 259 -16.46 -36.27 -22.80
N PRO A 260 -17.63 -36.74 -23.28
CA PRO A 260 -17.79 -38.05 -23.92
C PRO A 260 -17.18 -38.14 -25.33
#